data_AF-A0A920RTR4-F1
#
_entry.id   AF-A0A920RTR4-F1
#
_cell.length_a   1.000
_cell.length_b   1.000
_cell.length_c   1.000
_cell.angle_alpha   90.00
_cell.angle_beta   90.00
_cell.angle_gamma   90.00
#
_symmetry.space_group_name_H-M   'P 1'
#
loop_
_entity.id
_entity.type
_entity.pdbx_description
1 polymer ?
#
loop_
_entity_poly.entity_id
_entity_poly.type
_entity_poly.pdbx_seq_one_letter_code
_entity_poly.pdbx_strand_id
1 'polypeptide(L)'
;MVPQSDRPVHPGQLESARLGPSAPGNKETSAGVYFDLIGLPPHPLNAAFLDDKSPKAYETVVDRLLKGPRHGERWAPFWLDLARYADTAG
;
A
#
# COMPACT_ATOMS: atom_id res chain seq x y z
N MET A 1 27.38 -4.36 31.89
CA MET A 1 27.43 -3.76 30.54
C MET A 1 26.79 -4.78 29.59
N VAL A 2 25.55 -4.54 29.18
CA VAL A 2 24.65 -5.57 28.60
C VAL A 2 24.96 -5.85 27.12
N PRO A 3 25.05 -7.13 26.68
CA PRO A 3 25.07 -7.49 25.26
C PRO A 3 23.66 -7.95 24.80
N GLN A 4 23.11 -7.37 23.73
CA GLN A 4 21.90 -7.84 23.03
C GLN A 4 22.01 -7.40 21.56
N SER A 5 21.62 -8.11 20.51
CA SER A 5 21.24 -9.51 20.27
C SER A 5 21.12 -9.61 18.75
N ASP A 6 22.06 -10.28 18.10
CA ASP A 6 21.90 -10.69 16.70
C ASP A 6 21.10 -12.00 16.71
N ARG A 7 19.77 -11.90 16.56
CA ARG A 7 18.90 -13.09 16.52
C ARG A 7 18.60 -13.42 15.06
N PRO A 8 18.94 -14.64 14.57
CA PRO A 8 18.45 -15.09 13.28
C PRO A 8 16.93 -15.26 13.34
N VAL A 9 16.22 -14.68 12.38
CA VAL A 9 14.78 -14.91 12.20
C VAL A 9 14.61 -16.32 11.64
N HIS A 10 14.07 -17.23 12.46
CA HIS A 10 13.72 -18.58 12.03
C HIS A 10 12.40 -18.56 11.22
N PRO A 11 12.34 -19.15 10.02
CA PRO A 11 11.16 -19.09 9.15
C PRO A 11 9.91 -19.81 9.69
N GLY A 12 10.02 -20.58 10.79
CA GLY A 12 8.89 -21.29 11.41
C GLY A 12 8.02 -20.46 12.37
N GLN A 13 8.37 -19.20 12.67
CA GLN A 13 7.67 -18.40 13.67
C GLN A 13 6.53 -17.52 13.13
N LEU A 14 6.30 -17.52 11.81
CA LEU A 14 5.26 -16.69 11.19
C LEU A 14 3.87 -17.36 11.22
N GLU A 15 3.80 -18.69 11.17
CA GLU A 15 2.53 -19.43 11.04
C GLU A 15 1.71 -19.51 12.35
N SER A 16 2.34 -19.26 13.50
CA SER A 16 1.68 -19.31 14.81
C SER A 16 1.14 -17.96 15.27
N ALA A 17 1.48 -16.87 14.58
CA ALA A 17 0.89 -15.57 14.83
C ALA A 17 -0.36 -15.43 13.96
N ARG A 18 -1.56 -15.59 14.54
CA ARG A 18 -2.81 -15.10 13.94
C ARG A 18 -2.73 -13.57 13.87
N LEU A 19 -2.00 -13.07 12.89
CA LEU A 19 -1.88 -11.64 12.62
C LEU A 19 -3.23 -11.19 12.06
N GLY A 20 -4.04 -10.60 12.95
CA GLY A 20 -5.20 -9.84 12.53
C GLY A 20 -4.77 -8.65 11.68
N PRO A 21 -5.68 -8.08 10.87
CA PRO A 21 -5.38 -6.85 10.15
C PRO A 21 -4.82 -5.79 11.12
N SER A 22 -3.79 -5.08 10.67
CA SER A 22 -3.19 -4.00 11.44
C SER A 22 -4.25 -2.98 11.83
N ALA A 23 -4.03 -2.28 12.94
CA ALA A 23 -4.85 -1.14 13.34
C ALA A 23 -5.05 -0.19 12.15
N PRO A 24 -6.24 0.44 12.02
CA PRO A 24 -6.51 1.40 10.96
C PRO A 24 -5.39 2.44 10.87
N GLY A 25 -4.88 2.65 9.66
CA GLY A 25 -3.74 3.53 9.41
C GLY A 25 -4.00 4.97 9.88
N ASN A 26 -2.94 5.65 10.32
CA ASN A 26 -2.99 7.08 10.65
C ASN A 26 -3.07 7.95 9.36
N LYS A 27 -3.13 9.28 9.52
CA LYS A 27 -3.22 10.22 8.39
C LYS A 27 -2.00 10.10 7.46
N GLU A 28 -0.83 9.86 8.03
CA GLU A 28 0.42 9.67 7.30
C GLU A 28 0.36 8.42 6.42
N THR A 29 -0.17 7.31 6.98
CA THR A 29 -0.40 6.06 6.23
C THR A 29 -1.40 6.28 5.10
N SER A 30 -2.45 7.06 5.35
CA SER A 30 -3.48 7.38 4.36
C SER A 30 -2.94 8.25 3.21
N ALA A 31 -2.01 9.17 3.49
CA ALA A 31 -1.31 9.93 2.46
C ALA A 31 -0.35 9.06 1.63
N GLY A 32 0.29 8.07 2.27
CA GLY A 32 1.11 7.06 1.60
C GLY A 32 0.35 6.31 0.52
N VAL A 33 -0.88 5.85 0.82
CA VAL A 33 -1.74 5.12 -0.12
C VAL A 33 -2.02 5.89 -1.41
N TYR A 34 -2.23 7.20 -1.33
CA TYR A 34 -2.43 8.04 -2.51
C TYR A 34 -1.19 8.05 -3.40
N PHE A 35 -0.02 8.20 -2.77
CA PHE A 35 1.24 8.19 -3.49
C PHE A 35 1.53 6.82 -4.10
N ASP A 36 1.21 5.74 -3.40
CA ASP A 36 1.43 4.38 -3.88
C ASP A 36 0.49 4.02 -5.04
N LEU A 37 -0.80 4.32 -4.90
CA LEU A 37 -1.81 3.90 -5.88
C LEU A 37 -1.84 4.76 -7.13
N ILE A 38 -1.65 6.08 -6.99
CA ILE A 38 -1.80 7.04 -8.09
C ILE A 38 -0.60 7.99 -8.25
N GLY A 39 0.43 7.91 -7.41
CA GLY A 39 1.65 8.69 -7.55
C GLY A 39 1.58 10.15 -7.11
N LEU A 40 0.47 10.57 -6.49
CA LEU A 40 0.20 11.96 -6.15
C LEU A 40 -0.41 12.03 -4.75
N PRO A 41 -0.09 13.05 -3.94
CA PRO A 41 -0.77 13.27 -2.66
C PRO A 41 -2.26 13.57 -2.87
N PRO A 42 -3.10 13.36 -1.84
CA PRO A 42 -4.52 13.71 -1.93
C PRO A 42 -4.70 15.21 -2.23
N HIS A 43 -5.57 15.51 -3.19
CA HIS A 43 -5.92 16.89 -3.51
C HIS A 43 -6.57 17.56 -2.28
N PRO A 44 -6.31 18.85 -1.97
CA PRO A 44 -6.86 19.51 -0.78
C PRO A 44 -8.39 19.41 -0.68
N LEU A 45 -9.10 19.53 -1.80
CA LEU A 45 -10.56 19.39 -1.87
C LEU A 45 -11.07 17.97 -1.58
N ASN A 46 -10.22 16.96 -1.75
CA ASN A 46 -10.54 15.55 -1.52
C ASN A 46 -9.93 15.00 -0.21
N ALA A 47 -9.26 15.86 0.57
CA ALA A 47 -8.63 15.49 1.83
C ALA A 47 -9.63 15.19 2.96
N ALA A 48 -10.94 15.43 2.75
CA ALA A 48 -11.98 15.19 3.73
C ALA A 48 -12.02 13.75 4.28
N PHE A 49 -11.56 12.76 3.50
CA PHE A 49 -11.48 11.37 3.98
C PHE A 49 -10.40 11.19 5.06
N LEU A 50 -9.37 12.04 5.11
CA LEU A 50 -8.30 11.97 6.12
C LEU A 50 -8.84 12.25 7.53
N ASP A 51 -9.97 12.92 7.64
CA ASP A 51 -10.67 13.21 8.88
C ASP A 51 -11.82 12.23 9.17
N ASP A 52 -12.17 11.38 8.20
CA ASP A 52 -13.22 10.37 8.37
C ASP A 52 -12.68 9.17 9.17
N LYS A 53 -13.18 9.04 10.41
CA LYS A 53 -12.84 7.95 11.34
C LYS A 53 -13.72 6.71 11.17
N SER A 54 -14.61 6.71 10.17
CA SER A 54 -15.44 5.55 9.85
C SER A 54 -14.55 4.34 9.53
N PRO A 55 -14.89 3.14 10.00
CA PRO A 55 -14.15 1.93 9.65
C PRO A 55 -14.12 1.65 8.15
N LYS A 56 -15.05 2.24 7.36
CA LYS A 56 -15.12 2.09 5.90
C LYS A 56 -14.45 3.22 5.10
N ALA A 57 -13.97 4.27 5.76
CA ALA A 57 -13.40 5.44 5.08
C ALA A 57 -12.20 5.04 4.21
N TYR A 58 -11.29 4.25 4.78
CA TYR A 58 -10.11 3.75 4.10
C TYR A 58 -10.46 2.89 2.89
N GLU A 59 -11.32 1.89 3.08
CA GLU A 59 -11.75 0.98 2.00
C GLU A 59 -12.38 1.75 0.84
N THR A 60 -13.29 2.69 1.16
CA THR A 60 -13.99 3.50 0.15
C THR A 60 -13.02 4.31 -0.72
N VAL A 61 -11.95 4.81 -0.10
CA VAL A 61 -10.93 5.62 -0.77
C VAL A 61 -10.03 4.77 -1.65
N VAL A 62 -9.54 3.65 -1.13
CA VAL A 62 -8.78 2.68 -1.91
C VAL A 62 -9.58 2.23 -3.13
N ASP A 63 -10.84 1.87 -2.93
CA ASP A 63 -11.76 1.47 -4.00
C ASP A 63 -11.90 2.55 -5.08
N ARG A 64 -12.03 3.81 -4.68
CA ARG A 64 -12.14 4.95 -5.60
C ARG A 64 -10.84 5.14 -6.39
N LEU A 65 -9.69 5.04 -5.73
CA LEU A 65 -8.39 5.22 -6.36
C LEU A 65 -8.12 4.12 -7.39
N LEU A 66 -8.40 2.86 -7.05
CA LEU A 66 -8.24 1.71 -7.94
C LEU A 66 -9.16 1.79 -9.17
N LYS A 67 -10.37 2.32 -9.00
CA LYS A 67 -11.33 2.52 -10.11
C LYS A 67 -10.99 3.73 -10.99
N GLY A 68 -10.05 4.58 -10.57
CA GLY A 68 -9.70 5.82 -11.28
C GLY A 68 -8.66 5.60 -12.39
N PRO A 69 -8.65 6.43 -13.45
CA PRO A 69 -7.70 6.31 -14.57
C PRO A 69 -6.24 6.50 -14.14
N ARG A 70 -5.99 7.38 -13.16
CA ARG A 70 -4.64 7.67 -12.64
C ARG A 70 -3.92 6.45 -12.09
N HIS A 71 -4.67 5.47 -11.58
CA HIS A 71 -4.10 4.20 -11.14
C HIS A 71 -3.53 3.44 -12.35
N GLY A 72 -4.34 3.27 -13.41
CA GLY A 72 -3.88 2.66 -14.65
C GLY A 72 -2.67 3.37 -15.25
N GLU A 73 -2.69 4.71 -15.29
CA GLU A 73 -1.57 5.53 -15.77
C GLU A 73 -0.28 5.32 -14.97
N ARG A 74 -0.37 5.23 -13.64
CA ARG A 74 0.79 5.01 -12.76
C ARG A 74 1.41 3.63 -12.95
N TRP A 75 0.59 2.61 -13.18
CA TRP A 75 1.04 1.21 -13.27
C TRP A 75 1.35 0.75 -14.70
N ALA A 76 0.85 1.45 -15.73
CA ALA A 76 1.06 1.09 -17.13
C ALA A 76 2.54 0.91 -17.53
N PRO A 77 3.49 1.79 -17.14
CA PRO A 77 4.89 1.60 -17.50
C PRO A 77 5.48 0.29 -16.96
N PHE A 78 5.14 -0.08 -15.72
CA PHE A 78 5.61 -1.33 -15.10
C PHE A 78 5.07 -2.55 -15.85
N TRP A 79 3.78 -2.54 -16.20
CA TRP A 79 3.18 -3.63 -16.97
C TRP A 79 3.75 -3.74 -18.38
N LEU A 80 3.98 -2.62 -19.05
CA LEU A 80 4.62 -2.61 -20.38
C LEU A 80 6.06 -3.11 -20.33
N ASP A 81 6.76 -2.87 -19.22
CA ASP A 81 8.11 -3.39 -19.01
C ASP A 81 8.13 -4.91 -18.84
N LEU A 82 7.26 -5.43 -17.97
CA LEU A 82 7.09 -6.86 -17.74
C LEU A 82 6.69 -7.60 -19.03
N ALA A 83 5.74 -7.04 -19.80
CA ALA A 83 5.31 -7.63 -21.07
C ALA A 83 6.48 -7.74 -22.06
N ARG A 84 7.27 -6.68 -22.20
CA ARG A 84 8.44 -6.67 -23.09
C ARG A 84 9.51 -7.66 -22.65
N TYR A 85 9.76 -7.77 -21.35
CA TYR A 85 10.71 -8.75 -20.83
C TYR A 85 10.28 -10.19 -21.16
N ALA A 86 9.01 -10.51 -20.96
CA ALA A 86 8.45 -11.83 -21.28
C ALA A 86 8.62 -12.18 -22.77
N ASP A 87 8.45 -11.21 -23.67
CA ASP A 87 8.64 -11.42 -25.12
C ASP A 87 10.10 -11.73 -25.49
N THR A 88 11.08 -11.24 -24.72
CA THR A 88 12.51 -11.47 -24.98
C THR A 88 13.06 -12.76 -24.37
N ALA A 89 12.32 -13.39 -23.46
CA ALA A 89 12.72 -14.61 -22.75
C ALA A 89 12.04 -15.89 -23.29
N GLY A 90 11.45 -15.82 -24.49
CA GLY A 90 10.79 -16.92 -25.19
C GLY A 90 11.73 -17.88 -25.90
#